data_AF-M1ZQB5-F1
#
_entry.id   AF-M1ZQB5-F1
#
_cell.length_a   1.000
_cell.length_b   1.000
_cell.length_c   1.000
_cell.angle_alpha   90.00
_cell.angle_beta   90.00
_cell.angle_gamma   90.00
#
_symmetry.space_group_name_H-M   'P 1'
#
loop_
_entity.id
_entity.type
_entity.pdbx_description
1 polymer ?
#
loop_
_entity_poly.entity_id
_entity_poly.type
_entity_poly.pdbx_seq_one_letter_code
_entity_poly.pdbx_strand_id
1 'polypeptide(L)'
;MSSLYKFYLKMHIGVPSVPCVKEGEFVERGQVIAEPNGLGARIHSSVSGKVFKITDKGILIEASENQSEDFVKIKECNSILDTVYEAGIVGAGGAGFPTHVKLKANIPDGYVIANCAECEPTL
;
A
#
# COMPACT_ATOMS: atom_id res chain seq x y z
N MET A 1 17.33 15.57 -11.81
CA MET A 1 16.87 14.40 -12.59
C MET A 1 15.63 13.88 -11.89
N SER A 2 14.48 13.93 -12.56
CA SER A 2 13.27 13.28 -12.03
C SER A 2 13.49 11.77 -11.98
N SER A 3 13.16 11.16 -10.84
CA SER A 3 13.25 9.71 -10.66
C SER A 3 11.90 9.09 -10.98
N LEU A 4 11.90 8.01 -11.77
CA LEU A 4 10.69 7.27 -12.08
C LEU A 4 10.48 6.15 -11.05
N TYR A 5 9.40 6.24 -10.28
CA TYR A 5 9.02 5.24 -9.29
C TYR A 5 7.95 4.32 -9.86
N LYS A 6 8.05 3.02 -9.55
CA LYS A 6 7.06 2.02 -9.97
C LYS A 6 6.37 1.42 -8.76
N PHE A 7 5.06 1.56 -8.72
CA PHE A 7 4.19 0.94 -7.72
C PHE A 7 3.53 -0.28 -8.37
N TYR A 8 3.87 -1.49 -7.91
CA TYR A 8 3.27 -2.71 -8.45
C TYR A 8 1.83 -2.84 -8.01
N LEU A 9 0.96 -3.34 -8.88
CA LEU A 9 -0.45 -3.62 -8.52
C LEU A 9 -0.62 -4.94 -7.76
N LYS A 10 0.36 -5.84 -7.86
CA LYS A 10 0.39 -7.13 -7.14
C LYS A 10 1.34 -7.03 -5.94
N MET A 11 0.85 -6.42 -4.85
CA MET A 11 1.60 -6.26 -3.59
C MET A 11 1.08 -7.18 -2.46
N HIS A 12 0.09 -8.01 -2.76
CA HIS A 12 -0.56 -8.90 -1.81
C HIS A 12 -1.01 -10.20 -2.46
N ILE A 13 -1.46 -11.15 -1.63
CA ILE A 13 -1.82 -12.51 -2.07
C ILE A 13 -3.00 -12.56 -3.05
N GLY A 14 -4.02 -11.70 -2.87
CA GLY A 14 -5.17 -11.64 -3.78
C GLY A 14 -4.86 -10.98 -5.13
N VAL A 15 -5.84 -10.87 -6.03
CA VAL A 15 -5.63 -10.38 -7.41
C VAL A 15 -5.04 -8.96 -7.44
N PRO A 16 -4.36 -8.52 -8.53
CA PRO A 16 -3.80 -7.17 -8.60
C PRO A 16 -4.83 -6.07 -8.29
N SER A 17 -4.42 -5.06 -7.53
CA SER A 17 -5.20 -3.86 -7.26
C SER A 17 -5.51 -3.09 -8.55
N VAL A 18 -6.61 -2.35 -8.55
CA VAL A 18 -7.07 -1.56 -9.68
C VAL A 18 -6.65 -0.10 -9.47
N PRO A 19 -5.92 0.52 -10.42
CA PRO A 19 -5.57 1.93 -10.34
C PRO A 19 -6.82 2.81 -10.17
N CYS A 20 -6.76 3.78 -9.26
CA CYS A 20 -7.82 4.77 -9.06
C CYS A 20 -7.43 6.19 -9.51
N VAL A 21 -6.25 6.32 -10.14
CA VAL A 21 -5.72 7.56 -10.73
C VAL A 21 -5.57 7.42 -12.24
N LYS A 22 -5.32 8.53 -12.95
CA LYS A 22 -5.17 8.55 -14.42
C LYS A 22 -3.77 8.98 -14.86
N GLU A 23 -3.36 8.54 -16.04
CA GLU A 23 -2.14 9.06 -16.66
C GLU A 23 -2.21 10.59 -16.81
N GLY A 24 -1.13 11.27 -16.46
CA GLY A 24 -1.02 12.71 -16.44
C GLY A 24 -1.52 13.39 -15.16
N GLU A 25 -2.21 12.67 -14.27
CA GLU A 25 -2.65 13.16 -12.97
C GLU A 25 -1.44 13.44 -12.07
N PHE A 26 -1.50 14.51 -11.28
CA PHE A 26 -0.54 14.75 -10.22
C PHE A 26 -1.06 14.10 -8.94
N VAL A 27 -0.20 13.32 -8.28
CA VAL A 27 -0.51 12.69 -7.01
C VAL A 27 0.42 13.18 -5.92
N GLU A 28 -0.08 13.22 -4.70
CA GLU A 28 0.69 13.61 -3.52
C GLU A 28 1.21 12.37 -2.78
N ARG A 29 2.33 12.52 -2.06
CA ARG A 29 2.82 11.50 -1.12
C ARG A 29 1.71 11.14 -0.13
N GLY A 30 1.50 9.84 0.08
CA GLY A 30 0.44 9.29 0.93
C GLY A 30 -0.91 9.12 0.22
N GLN A 31 -1.11 9.70 -0.97
CA GLN A 31 -2.36 9.54 -1.72
C GLN A 31 -2.58 8.08 -2.14
N VAL A 32 -3.80 7.59 -2.00
CA VAL A 32 -4.22 6.29 -2.55
C VAL A 32 -4.20 6.36 -4.07
N ILE A 33 -3.48 5.43 -4.71
CA ILE A 33 -3.33 5.35 -6.17
C ILE A 33 -3.89 4.06 -6.77
N ALA A 34 -4.17 3.04 -5.94
CA ALA A 34 -4.90 1.85 -6.35
C ALA A 34 -5.73 1.26 -5.20
N GLU A 35 -6.90 0.74 -5.57
CA GLU A 35 -7.86 0.08 -4.67
C GLU A 35 -7.82 -1.45 -4.88
N PRO A 36 -7.94 -2.27 -3.83
CA PRO A 36 -7.99 -3.72 -3.99
C PRO A 36 -9.28 -4.16 -4.69
N ASN A 37 -9.18 -5.16 -5.56
CA ASN A 37 -10.33 -5.85 -6.13
C ASN A 37 -10.58 -7.17 -5.39
N GLY A 38 -11.43 -7.13 -4.37
CA GLY A 38 -11.66 -8.27 -3.46
C GLY A 38 -10.60 -8.37 -2.37
N LEU A 39 -9.99 -9.55 -2.19
CA LEU A 39 -8.95 -9.74 -1.18
C LEU A 39 -7.70 -8.92 -1.55
N GLY A 40 -7.35 -7.92 -0.76
CA GLY A 40 -6.18 -7.10 -1.05
C GLY A 40 -5.97 -5.96 -0.07
N ALA A 41 -5.16 -4.99 -0.46
CA ALA A 41 -4.92 -3.78 0.29
C ALA A 41 -4.77 -2.59 -0.66
N ARG A 42 -5.08 -1.39 -0.16
CA ARG A 42 -4.82 -0.15 -0.88
C ARG A 42 -3.34 0.07 -1.10
N ILE A 43 -3.02 0.78 -2.18
CA ILE A 43 -1.66 1.17 -2.51
C ILE A 43 -1.58 2.69 -2.48
N HIS A 44 -0.63 3.20 -1.71
CA HIS A 44 -0.36 4.62 -1.57
C HIS A 44 0.92 4.99 -2.30
N SER A 45 0.96 6.20 -2.88
CA SER A 45 2.21 6.72 -3.43
C SER A 45 3.16 7.12 -2.29
N SER A 46 4.42 6.72 -2.36
CA SER A 46 5.47 7.17 -1.45
C SER A 46 6.12 8.49 -1.87
N VAL A 47 5.74 9.02 -3.04
CA VAL A 47 6.29 10.26 -3.62
C VAL A 47 5.17 11.14 -4.19
N SER A 48 5.37 12.44 -4.18
CA SER A 48 4.57 13.37 -4.96
C SER A 48 5.12 13.47 -6.38
N GLY A 49 4.25 13.49 -7.38
CA GLY A 49 4.69 13.52 -8.77
C GLY A 49 3.56 13.30 -9.77
N LYS A 50 3.93 13.21 -11.05
CA LYS A 50 2.99 13.01 -12.14
C LYS A 50 2.91 11.52 -12.48
N VAL A 51 1.70 10.99 -12.59
CA VAL A 51 1.46 9.64 -13.12
C VAL A 51 1.90 9.62 -14.57
N PHE A 52 3.05 9.00 -14.84
CA PHE A 52 3.65 8.94 -16.15
C PHE A 52 2.95 7.90 -17.03
N LYS A 53 2.71 6.71 -16.47
CA LYS A 53 2.11 5.59 -17.20
C LYS A 53 1.43 4.59 -16.27
N ILE A 54 0.31 4.03 -16.69
CA ILE A 54 -0.38 2.94 -16.01
C ILE A 54 -0.29 1.69 -16.90
N THR A 55 0.13 0.57 -16.32
CA THR A 55 0.20 -0.73 -17.02
C THR A 55 -0.63 -1.78 -16.29
N ASP A 56 -0.71 -2.97 -16.88
CA ASP A 56 -1.30 -4.17 -16.27
C ASP A 56 -0.59 -4.58 -14.96
N LYS A 57 0.67 -4.17 -14.77
CA LYS A 57 1.51 -4.58 -13.64
C LYS A 57 1.74 -3.48 -12.60
N GLY A 58 1.55 -2.21 -12.94
CA GLY A 58 1.98 -1.13 -12.07
C GLY A 58 1.61 0.28 -12.53
N ILE A 59 1.77 1.22 -11.62
CA ILE A 59 1.66 2.67 -11.83
C ILE A 59 3.07 3.24 -11.78
N LEU A 60 3.47 3.95 -12.84
CA LEU A 60 4.75 4.64 -12.91
C LEU A 60 4.53 6.12 -12.63
N ILE A 61 5.24 6.65 -11.63
CA ILE A 61 5.15 8.05 -11.21
C ILE A 61 6.51 8.70 -11.41
N GLU A 62 6.52 9.76 -12.20
CA GLU A 62 7.67 10.65 -12.32
C GLU A 62 7.65 11.59 -11.11
N ALA A 63 8.57 11.37 -10.17
CA ALA A 63 8.62 12.13 -8.93
C ALA A 63 9.06 13.58 -9.19
N SER A 64 8.40 14.52 -8.51
CA SER A 64 8.83 15.91 -8.45
C SER A 64 10.25 16.02 -7.90
N GLU A 65 11.05 16.96 -8.42
CA GLU A 65 12.43 17.18 -7.95
C GLU A 65 12.48 17.55 -6.47
N ASN A 66 11.52 18.35 -6.01
CA ASN A 66 11.36 18.71 -4.61
C ASN A 66 10.19 17.92 -4.00
N GLN A 67 10.50 17.09 -3.00
CA GLN A 67 9.50 16.35 -2.22
C GLN A 67 9.22 17.09 -0.91
N SER A 68 7.95 17.30 -0.57
CA SER A 68 7.57 17.78 0.77
C SER A 68 7.67 16.64 1.79
N GLU A 69 7.85 17.00 3.06
CA GLU A 69 7.66 16.07 4.18
C GLU A 69 6.17 15.82 4.47
N ASP A 70 5.29 16.70 3.99
CA ASP A 70 3.85 16.54 4.10
C ASP A 70 3.35 15.30 3.34
N PHE A 71 2.22 14.76 3.82
CA PHE A 71 1.56 13.63 3.20
C PHE A 71 0.05 13.69 3.38
N VAL A 72 -0.66 13.10 2.43
CA VAL A 72 -2.10 12.87 2.53
C VAL A 72 -2.36 11.85 3.62
N LYS A 73 -3.01 12.28 4.69
CA LYS A 73 -3.41 11.40 5.80
C LYS A 73 -4.52 10.45 5.33
N ILE A 74 -4.49 9.23 5.84
CA ILE A 74 -5.59 8.29 5.68
C ILE A 74 -6.86 8.86 6.32
N LYS A 75 -8.01 8.39 5.85
CA LYS A 75 -9.30 8.76 6.42
C LYS A 75 -9.36 8.36 7.89
N GLU A 76 -9.85 9.27 8.74
CA GLU A 76 -10.14 8.94 10.13
C GLU A 76 -11.26 7.89 10.20
N CYS A 77 -11.02 6.84 11.00
CA CYS A 77 -11.88 5.67 11.09
C CYS A 77 -12.28 5.37 12.53
N ASN A 78 -13.45 4.73 12.67
CA ASN A 78 -14.03 4.42 13.98
C ASN A 78 -13.54 3.09 14.57
N SER A 79 -12.74 2.32 13.82
CA SER A 79 -12.24 1.02 14.26
C SER A 79 -10.81 0.79 13.78
N ILE A 80 -10.04 -0.01 14.55
CA ILE A 80 -8.68 -0.41 14.17
C ILE A 80 -8.68 -1.16 12.84
N LEU A 81 -9.70 -2.00 12.60
CA LEU A 81 -9.82 -2.77 11.36
C LEU A 81 -9.94 -1.86 10.13
N ASP A 82 -10.80 -0.85 10.22
CA ASP A 82 -10.99 0.11 9.14
C ASP A 82 -9.74 0.98 8.95
N THR A 83 -9.10 1.43 10.04
CA THR A 83 -7.83 2.17 9.97
C THR A 83 -6.74 1.36 9.25
N VAL A 84 -6.59 0.07 9.58
CA VAL A 84 -5.60 -0.82 8.96
C VAL A 84 -5.94 -1.09 7.48
N TYR A 85 -7.22 -1.18 7.15
CA TYR A 85 -7.69 -1.30 5.77
C TYR A 85 -7.40 -0.03 4.95
N GLU A 86 -7.77 1.13 5.47
CA GLU A 86 -7.56 2.44 4.83
C GLU A 86 -6.08 2.75 4.62
N ALA A 87 -5.22 2.30 5.52
CA ALA A 87 -3.76 2.41 5.43
C ALA A 87 -3.10 1.41 4.47
N GLY A 88 -3.86 0.45 3.92
CA GLY A 88 -3.32 -0.52 2.97
C GLY A 88 -2.27 -1.47 3.55
N ILE A 89 -2.35 -1.80 4.84
CA ILE A 89 -1.30 -2.60 5.51
C ILE A 89 -1.37 -4.07 5.08
N VAL A 90 -0.22 -4.57 4.62
CA VAL A 90 0.01 -5.96 4.24
C VAL A 90 1.06 -6.60 5.15
N GLY A 91 0.91 -7.89 5.47
CA GLY A 91 1.90 -8.60 6.28
C GLY A 91 3.24 -8.76 5.56
N ALA A 92 4.31 -8.24 6.17
CA ALA A 92 5.67 -8.20 5.63
C ALA A 92 6.48 -9.52 5.76
N GLY A 93 5.89 -10.60 6.29
CA GLY A 93 6.60 -11.88 6.43
C GLY A 93 6.77 -12.69 5.14
N GLY A 94 6.33 -12.19 3.98
CA GLY A 94 6.53 -12.83 2.67
C GLY A 94 5.23 -13.17 1.93
N ALA A 95 4.23 -13.74 2.59
CA ALA A 95 2.98 -14.15 1.93
C ALA A 95 2.13 -12.98 1.38
N GLY A 96 2.37 -11.75 1.85
CA GLY A 96 1.62 -10.59 1.39
C GLY A 96 0.13 -10.64 1.77
N PHE A 97 -0.23 -11.24 2.90
CA PHE A 97 -1.63 -11.37 3.30
C PHE A 97 -2.13 -10.07 3.98
N PRO A 98 -3.28 -9.49 3.59
CA PRO A 98 -3.76 -8.22 4.14
C PRO A 98 -3.98 -8.26 5.66
N THR A 99 -3.43 -7.29 6.38
CA THR A 99 -3.41 -7.31 7.85
C THR A 99 -4.81 -7.11 8.44
N HIS A 100 -5.64 -6.27 7.84
CA HIS A 100 -7.01 -6.06 8.29
C HIS A 100 -7.87 -7.35 8.21
N VAL A 101 -7.52 -8.32 7.36
CA VAL A 101 -8.20 -9.63 7.32
C VAL A 101 -7.75 -10.51 8.48
N LYS A 102 -6.45 -10.50 8.82
CA LYS A 102 -5.93 -11.26 9.98
C LYS A 102 -6.54 -10.76 11.29
N LEU A 103 -6.65 -9.45 11.44
CA LEU A 103 -7.16 -8.81 12.65
C LEU A 103 -8.68 -9.04 12.88
N LYS A 104 -9.42 -9.54 11.87
CA LYS A 104 -10.83 -9.94 12.07
C LYS A 104 -10.98 -11.20 12.93
N ALA A 105 -9.90 -11.96 13.15
CA ALA A 105 -9.95 -13.13 14.00
C ALA A 105 -10.30 -12.74 15.45
N ASN A 106 -11.30 -13.40 16.02
CA ASN A 106 -11.62 -13.26 17.43
C ASN A 106 -10.79 -14.27 18.24
N ILE A 107 -9.85 -13.77 19.03
CA ILE A 107 -8.98 -14.59 19.88
C ILE A 107 -9.10 -14.08 21.32
N PRO A 108 -10.12 -14.54 22.08
CA PRO A 108 -10.24 -14.23 23.49
C PRO A 108 -8.96 -14.64 24.23
N ASP A 109 -8.44 -13.75 25.08
CA ASP A 109 -7.18 -13.94 25.82
C ASP A 109 -5.96 -14.25 24.92
N GLY A 110 -6.03 -13.82 23.66
CA GLY A 110 -4.99 -14.01 22.66
C GLY A 110 -3.75 -13.16 22.92
N TYR A 111 -2.66 -13.56 22.28
CA TYR A 111 -1.38 -12.84 22.33
C TYR A 111 -1.04 -12.25 20.98
N VAL A 112 -0.41 -11.07 20.99
CA VAL A 112 0.29 -10.53 19.82
C VAL A 112 1.75 -10.94 19.94
N ILE A 113 2.24 -11.69 18.96
CA ILE A 113 3.64 -12.07 18.85
C ILE A 113 4.25 -11.24 17.73
N ALA A 114 5.23 -10.41 18.08
CA ALA A 114 6.06 -9.72 17.09
C ALA A 114 7.13 -10.70 16.59
N ASN A 115 6.95 -11.21 15.37
CA ASN A 115 7.96 -12.08 14.76
C ASN A 115 9.14 -11.24 14.27
N CYS A 116 10.26 -11.34 14.98
CA CYS A 116 11.55 -10.73 14.61
C CYS A 116 12.60 -11.79 14.19
N ALA A 117 12.17 -13.02 13.96
CA ALA A 117 13.04 -14.07 13.43
C ALA A 117 13.11 -13.94 11.90
N GLU A 118 14.23 -13.42 11.41
CA GLU A 118 14.53 -13.23 9.99
C GLU A 118 15.56 -14.28 9.56
N CYS A 119 15.10 -15.52 9.41
CA CYS A 119 16.00 -16.68 9.21
C CYS A 119 16.06 -17.15 7.75
N GLU A 120 15.30 -16.53 6.85
CA GLU A 120 15.39 -16.84 5.42
C GLU A 120 16.72 -16.31 4.87
N PRO A 121 17.55 -17.12 4.21
CA PRO A 121 18.79 -16.65 3.63
C PRO A 121 18.53 -15.50 2.66
N THR A 122 19.32 -14.43 2.74
CA THR A 122 19.26 -13.22 1.88
C THR A 122 18.08 -12.27 2.09
N LEU A 123 17.28 -12.44 3.15
CA LEU A 123 16.52 -11.33 3.74
C LEU A 123 17.44 -10.39 4.53
#